data_AF-A0A2D5JME9-F1
#
_entry.id   AF-A0A2D5JME9-F1
#
_cell.length_a   1.000
_cell.length_b   1.000
_cell.length_c   1.000
_cell.angle_alpha   90.00
_cell.angle_beta   90.00
_cell.angle_gamma   90.00
#
_symmetry.space_group_name_H-M   'P 1'
#
loop_
_entity.id
_entity.type
_entity.pdbx_description
1 polymer ?
#
loop_
_entity_poly.entity_id
_entity_poly.type
_entity_poly.pdbx_seq_one_letter_code
_entity_poly.pdbx_strand_id
1 'polypeptide(L)' 'MVNKELLVKGVSFMLYSFPFFFAGPMLLFYSVQQENLILKIVSGFLMLLAMFLSVKGLFIVLESFFGKRKN' A
#
# COMPACT_ATOMS: atom_id res chain seq x y z
N MET A 1 27.20 0.92 0.75
CA MET A 1 26.76 0.87 -0.66
C MET A 1 25.28 0.51 -0.65
N VAL A 2 24.44 1.22 -1.42
CA VAL A 2 22.98 0.99 -1.47
C VAL A 2 22.69 -0.39 -2.07
N ASN A 3 21.85 -1.19 -1.42
CA ASN A 3 21.41 -2.46 -1.97
C ASN A 3 20.31 -2.22 -3.03
N LYS A 4 20.71 -2.16 -4.30
CA LYS A 4 19.81 -1.89 -5.43
C LYS A 4 18.66 -2.89 -5.56
N GLU A 5 18.88 -4.15 -5.20
CA GLU A 5 17.87 -5.21 -5.30
C GLU A 5 16.73 -4.97 -4.29
N LEU A 6 17.09 -4.66 -3.04
CA LEU A 6 16.12 -4.26 -2.02
C LEU A 6 15.41 -2.96 -2.41
N LEU A 7 16.14 -1.98 -2.96
CA LEU A 7 15.55 -0.72 -3.40
C LEU A 7 14.43 -0.95 -4.44
N VAL A 8 14.72 -1.72 -5.50
CA VAL A 8 13.73 -2.04 -6.55
C VAL A 8 12.55 -2.81 -5.97
N LYS A 9 12.80 -3.74 -5.05
CA LYS A 9 11.74 -4.49 -4.36
C LYS A 9 10.82 -3.56 -3.56
N GLY A 10 11.38 -2.63 -2.79
CA GLY A 10 10.61 -1.66 -2.01
C GLY A 10 9.77 -0.75 -2.89
N VAL A 11 10.35 -0.22 -3.97
CA VAL A 11 9.63 0.60 -4.97
C VAL A 11 8.51 -0.21 -5.63
N SER A 12 8.74 -1.48 -5.96
CA SER A 12 7.70 -2.35 -6.55
C SER A 12 6.51 -2.54 -5.61
N PHE A 13 6.75 -2.72 -4.30
CA PHE A 13 5.68 -2.78 -3.30
C PHE A 13 4.86 -1.48 -3.22
N MET A 14 5.52 -0.32 -3.34
CA MET A 14 4.83 0.98 -3.40
C MET A 14 4.07 1.17 -4.72
N LEU A 15 4.59 0.67 -5.85
CA LEU A 15 3.86 0.71 -7.12
C LEU A 15 2.60 -0.17 -7.07
N TYR A 16 2.68 -1.33 -6.41
CA TYR A 16 1.49 -2.16 -6.20
C TYR A 16 0.46 -1.51 -5.28
N SER A 17 0.84 -0.60 -4.39
CA SER A 17 -0.13 0.14 -3.57
C SER A 17 -0.87 1.23 -4.36
N PHE A 18 -0.30 1.70 -5.47
CA PHE A 18 -0.81 2.85 -6.24
C PHE A 18 -2.26 2.71 -6.70
N PRO A 19 -2.70 1.59 -7.33
CA PRO A 19 -4.10 1.44 -7.73
C PRO A 19 -5.07 1.54 -6.55
N PHE A 20 -4.67 1.05 -5.37
CA PHE A 20 -5.53 1.02 -4.20
C PHE A 20 -5.72 2.40 -3.55
N PHE A 21 -4.77 3.33 -3.71
CA PHE A 21 -4.94 4.72 -3.26
C PHE A 21 -6.09 5.45 -3.98
N PHE A 22 -6.40 5.05 -5.21
CA PHE A 22 -7.52 5.62 -5.96
C PHE A 22 -8.76 4.72 -5.87
N ALA A 23 -8.60 3.42 -6.07
CA ALA A 23 -9.70 2.47 -6.11
C ALA A 23 -10.43 2.37 -4.76
N GLY A 24 -9.71 2.39 -3.63
CA GLY A 24 -10.32 2.34 -2.30
C GLY A 24 -11.28 3.50 -2.03
N PRO A 25 -10.81 4.76 -2.04
CA PRO A 25 -11.68 5.93 -1.83
C PRO A 25 -12.77 6.07 -2.89
N MET A 26 -12.48 5.78 -4.16
CA MET A 26 -13.48 5.82 -5.23
C MET A 26 -14.60 4.80 -5.00
N LEU A 27 -14.24 3.56 -4.61
CA LEU A 27 -15.22 2.53 -4.28
C LEU A 27 -16.03 2.89 -3.04
N LEU A 28 -15.40 3.52 -2.03
CA LEU A 28 -16.11 4.01 -0.86
C LEU A 28 -17.16 5.05 -1.25
N PHE A 29 -16.78 6.05 -2.05
CA PHE A 29 -17.70 7.07 -2.55
C PHE A 29 -18.89 6.46 -3.29
N TYR A 30 -18.62 5.52 -4.20
CA TYR A 30 -19.67 4.78 -4.91
C TYR A 30 -20.56 3.97 -3.95
N SER A 31 -19.97 3.29 -2.97
CA SER A 31 -20.71 2.47 -2.01
C SER A 31 -21.65 3.27 -1.10
N VAL A 32 -21.32 4.53 -0.82
CA VAL A 32 -22.18 5.43 -0.05
C VAL A 32 -23.40 5.83 -0.87
N GLN A 33 -23.23 6.16 -2.16
CA GLN A 33 -24.35 6.48 -3.05
C GLN A 33 -25.32 5.33 -3.26
N GLN A 34 -24.80 4.10 -3.28
CA GLN A 34 -25.60 2.88 -3.45
C GLN A 34 -26.13 2.31 -2.12
N GLU A 35 -25.87 2.98 -0.99
CA GLU A 35 -26.17 2.51 0.37
C GLU A 35 -25.69 1.08 0.67
N ASN A 36 -24.66 0.60 -0.04
CA ASN A 36 -24.26 -0.80 -0.02
C ASN A 36 -23.19 -1.07 1.04
N LEU A 37 -23.56 -1.76 2.12
CA LEU A 37 -22.68 -2.07 3.25
C LEU A 37 -21.48 -2.96 2.86
N ILE A 38 -21.68 -3.95 1.97
CA ILE A 38 -20.62 -4.87 1.55
C ILE A 38 -19.52 -4.09 0.82
N LEU A 39 -19.91 -3.22 -0.12
CA LEU A 39 -18.95 -2.38 -0.85
C LEU A 39 -18.21 -1.40 0.08
N LYS A 40 -18.86 -0.87 1.12
CA LYS A 40 -18.20 -0.05 2.16
C LYS A 40 -17.09 -0.85 2.86
N ILE A 41 -17.37 -2.08 3.28
CA ILE A 41 -16.37 -2.96 3.93
C ILE A 41 -15.22 -3.28 2.98
N VAL A 42 -15.51 -3.65 1.73
CA VAL A 42 -14.49 -3.95 0.72
C VAL A 42 -13.61 -2.73 0.45
N SER A 43 -14.20 -1.53 0.34
CA SER A 43 -13.42 -0.29 0.17
C SER A 43 -12.50 -0.01 1.36
N GLY A 44 -12.99 -0.23 2.59
CA GLY A 44 -12.20 -0.21 3.82
C GLY A 44 -10.98 -1.11 3.73
N PHE A 45 -11.19 -2.37 3.33
CA PHE A 45 -10.11 -3.34 3.18
C PHE A 45 -9.08 -2.94 2.11
N LEU A 46 -9.52 -2.42 0.95
CA LEU A 46 -8.62 -1.95 -0.11
C LEU A 46 -7.75 -0.78 0.37
N MET A 47 -8.31 0.16 1.15
CA MET A 47 -7.55 1.27 1.71
C MET A 47 -6.52 0.79 2.74
N LEU A 48 -6.89 -0.15 3.63
CA LEU A 48 -5.93 -0.75 4.57
C LEU A 48 -4.82 -1.52 3.85
N LEU A 49 -5.15 -2.22 2.76
CA LEU A 49 -4.16 -2.91 1.93
C LEU A 49 -3.18 -1.92 1.28
N ALA A 50 -3.68 -0.77 0.79
CA ALA A 50 -2.84 0.30 0.25
C ALA A 50 -1.84 0.80 1.30
N MET A 51 -2.31 1.05 2.53
CA MET A 51 -1.46 1.47 3.65
C MET A 51 -0.41 0.41 3.97
N PHE A 52 -0.81 -0.86 4.09
CA PHE A 52 0.10 -1.96 4.39
C PHE A 52 1.20 -2.10 3.35
N LEU A 53 0.84 -2.14 2.06
CA LEU A 53 1.82 -2.27 0.96
C LEU A 53 2.77 -1.07 0.92
N SER A 54 2.26 0.13 1.14
CA SER A 54 3.07 1.37 1.15
C SER A 54 4.06 1.40 2.30
N VAL A 55 3.62 1.09 3.53
CA VAL A 55 4.48 1.03 4.71
C VAL A 55 5.53 -0.07 4.56
N LYS A 56 5.14 -1.25 4.08
CA LYS A 56 6.06 -2.35 3.83
C LYS A 56 7.10 -1.98 2.76
N GLY A 57 6.67 -1.37 1.66
CA GLY A 57 7.56 -0.88 0.61
C GLY A 57 8.55 0.16 1.14
N LEU A 58 8.07 1.13 1.92
CA LEU A 58 8.89 2.15 2.56
C LEU A 58 9.95 1.54 3.48
N PHE A 59 9.59 0.56 4.31
CA PHE A 59 10.57 -0.12 5.16
C PHE A 59 11.63 -0.86 4.34
N ILE A 60 11.26 -1.54 3.26
CA ILE A 60 12.22 -2.20 2.37
C ILE A 60 13.16 -1.17 1.71
N VAL A 61 12.64 -0.01 1.31
CA VAL A 61 13.47 1.10 0.80
C VAL A 61 14.45 1.55 1.87
N LEU A 62 14.00 1.80 3.11
CA LEU A 62 14.87 2.20 4.21
C LEU A 62 15.96 1.15 4.50
N GLU A 63 15.59 -0.14 4.51
CA GLU A 63 16.55 -1.24 4.66
C GLU A 63 17.60 -1.28 3.55
N SER A 64 17.27 -0.85 2.33
CA SER A 64 18.22 -0.78 1.22
C SER A 64 19.34 0.25 1.42
N PHE A 65 19.06 1.31 2.18
CA PHE A 65 20.00 2.39 2.49
C PHE A 65 20.75 2.17 3.80
N PHE A 66 20.04 1.75 4.85
CA PHE A 66 20.55 1.70 6.22
C PHE A 66 20.86 0.27 6.71
N GLY A 67 20.55 -0.75 5.90
CA GLY A 67 20.64 -2.15 6.31
C GLY A 67 19.42 -2.61 7.13
N LYS A 68 19.37 -3.91 7.45
CA LYS A 68 18.26 -4.48 8.23
C LYS A 68 18.23 -3.89 9.64
N ARG A 69 17.03 -3.53 10.10
CA ARG A 69 16.81 -3.15 11.49
C ARG A 69 17.12 -4.37 12.37
N LYS A 70 18.10 -4.24 13.27
CA LYS A 70 18.44 -5.25 14.27
C LYS A 70 17.34 -5.17 15.34
N ASN A 71 16.32 -6.02 15.24
CA ASN A 71 15.40 -6.27 16.35
C ASN A 71 16.15 -6.96 17.48
#